data_AF-A0A2G9NFS8-F1
#
_entry.id   AF-A0A2G9NFS8-F1
#
_cell.length_a   1.000
_cell.length_b   1.000
_cell.length_c   1.000
_cell.angle_alpha   90.00
_cell.angle_beta   90.00
_cell.angle_gamma   90.00
#
_symmetry.space_group_name_H-M   'P 1'
#
loop_
_entity.id
_entity.type
_entity.pdbx_description
1 polymer ?
#
loop_
_entity_poly.entity_id
_entity_poly.type
_entity_poly.pdbx_seq_one_letter_code
_entity_poly.pdbx_strand_id
1 'polypeptide(L)'
;MASLRKALAYSKKHARPYTRVSKNKSKSYIKQVPHNKIVKYNLGNVDAYNQGKLKHVARFIAEERAQIRDNSLEACRLLMNKALEKNVPKQFYLQIKVYPHHILRNNKTAAGAGADRLSSGMKHSFGVIEGRAAMVNAGKELFVVYCENEKVVRFARRVLNMVKSKVPCKGRVVVELAE
;
A
#
# COMPACT_ATOMS: atom_id res chain seq x y z
N MET A 1 2.85 -6.89 -23.86
CA MET A 1 2.13 -6.12 -22.82
C MET A 1 3.09 -5.15 -22.17
N ALA A 2 2.77 -3.84 -22.13
CA ALA A 2 3.64 -2.87 -21.49
C ALA A 2 3.84 -3.24 -20.01
N SER A 3 5.10 -3.51 -19.63
CA SER A 3 5.45 -3.95 -18.29
C SER A 3 5.17 -2.85 -17.26
N LEU A 4 4.78 -3.26 -16.05
CA LEU A 4 4.61 -2.34 -14.92
C LEU A 4 5.92 -1.60 -14.67
N ARG A 5 5.88 -0.27 -14.68
CA ARG A 5 7.08 0.56 -14.45
C ARG A 5 7.64 0.29 -13.04
N LYS A 6 8.98 0.34 -12.88
CA LYS A 6 9.65 0.15 -11.59
C LYS A 6 9.11 1.12 -10.53
N ALA A 7 9.01 0.66 -9.27
CA ALA A 7 8.47 1.46 -8.17
C ALA A 7 9.25 2.76 -7.92
N LEU A 8 10.56 2.72 -8.14
CA LEU A 8 11.47 3.86 -8.01
C LEU A 8 11.05 5.09 -8.83
N ALA A 9 10.37 4.89 -9.97
CA ALA A 9 9.88 5.99 -10.80
C ALA A 9 8.82 6.87 -10.10
N TYR A 10 8.15 6.34 -9.07
CA TYR A 10 7.07 7.03 -8.36
C TYR A 10 7.36 7.22 -6.87
N SER A 11 8.01 6.25 -6.23
CA SER A 11 8.05 6.13 -4.77
C SER A 11 8.64 7.35 -4.07
N LYS A 12 9.70 7.94 -4.62
CA LYS A 12 10.40 9.11 -4.05
C LYS A 12 10.09 10.42 -4.76
N LYS A 13 9.33 10.35 -5.87
CA LYS A 13 9.03 11.54 -6.66
C LYS A 13 8.07 12.44 -5.87
N HIS A 14 8.37 13.73 -5.82
CA HIS A 14 7.40 14.69 -5.33
C HIS A 14 6.21 14.74 -6.29
N ALA A 15 5.00 14.58 -5.75
CA ALA A 15 3.77 14.71 -6.51
C ALA A 15 2.72 15.45 -5.68
N ARG A 16 1.93 16.27 -6.38
CA ARG A 16 0.69 16.83 -5.82
C ARG A 16 -0.40 15.76 -5.84
N PRO A 17 -1.28 15.68 -4.82
CA PRO A 17 -2.36 14.71 -4.80
C PRO A 17 -3.26 14.81 -6.05
N TYR A 18 -3.17 13.81 -6.92
CA TYR A 18 -4.09 13.62 -8.04
C TYR A 18 -5.19 12.64 -7.63
N THR A 19 -6.27 13.18 -7.05
CA THR A 19 -7.34 12.39 -6.37
C THR A 19 -8.75 12.83 -6.72
N ARG A 20 -8.94 13.90 -7.52
CA ARG A 20 -10.26 14.53 -7.77
C ARG A 20 -11.16 13.68 -8.68
N VAL A 21 -11.83 12.72 -8.06
CA VAL A 21 -12.83 11.84 -8.66
C VAL A 21 -14.23 12.23 -8.19
N SER A 22 -15.22 12.12 -9.06
CA SER A 22 -16.63 12.31 -8.70
C SER A 22 -17.48 11.21 -9.31
N LYS A 23 -18.58 10.85 -8.63
CA LYS A 23 -19.61 9.96 -9.18
C LYS A 23 -20.22 10.56 -10.45
N ASN A 24 -20.39 11.88 -10.49
CA ASN A 24 -20.82 12.57 -11.70
C ASN A 24 -19.60 12.80 -12.62
N LYS A 25 -19.62 12.17 -13.80
CA LYS A 25 -18.52 12.23 -14.77
C LYS A 25 -18.22 13.66 -15.24
N SER A 26 -19.19 14.57 -15.28
CA SER A 26 -18.95 15.97 -15.66
C SER A 26 -18.09 16.70 -14.64
N LYS A 27 -18.33 16.47 -13.35
CA LYS A 27 -17.60 17.06 -12.20
C LYS A 27 -16.27 16.37 -11.89
N SER A 28 -16.02 15.18 -12.45
CA SER A 28 -14.77 14.44 -12.23
C SER A 28 -13.64 14.97 -13.12
N TYR A 29 -12.49 15.33 -12.54
CA TYR A 29 -11.30 15.71 -13.32
C TYR A 29 -10.55 14.46 -13.80
N ILE A 30 -10.59 13.40 -13.00
CA ILE A 30 -10.02 12.10 -13.35
C ILE A 30 -11.13 11.23 -13.95
N LYS A 31 -11.13 11.05 -15.27
CA LYS A 31 -12.20 10.34 -15.98
C LYS A 31 -12.10 8.82 -15.87
N GLN A 32 -10.90 8.28 -15.77
CA GLN A 32 -10.65 6.85 -15.64
C GLN A 32 -9.89 6.60 -14.34
N VAL A 33 -10.39 5.70 -13.51
CA VAL A 33 -9.82 5.41 -12.20
C VAL A 33 -9.50 3.92 -12.16
N PRO A 34 -8.23 3.51 -11.99
CA PRO A 34 -7.89 2.10 -11.86
C PRO A 34 -8.57 1.50 -10.64
N HIS A 35 -8.91 0.21 -10.72
CA HIS A 35 -9.42 -0.51 -9.57
C HIS A 35 -8.36 -0.57 -8.45
N ASN A 36 -8.81 -0.59 -7.20
CA ASN A 36 -7.92 -0.81 -6.07
C ASN A 36 -7.60 -2.30 -5.94
N LYS A 37 -6.32 -2.67 -6.06
CA LYS A 37 -5.87 -4.07 -5.91
C LYS A 37 -5.99 -4.63 -4.50
N ILE A 38 -6.10 -3.78 -3.48
CA ILE A 38 -6.22 -4.23 -2.09
C ILE A 38 -7.64 -4.74 -1.86
N VAL A 39 -7.76 -6.02 -1.51
CA VAL A 39 -9.06 -6.70 -1.36
C VAL A 39 -9.71 -6.42 -0.01
N LYS A 40 -8.95 -6.55 1.09
CA LYS A 40 -9.42 -6.35 2.46
C LYS A 40 -8.40 -5.53 3.23
N TYR A 41 -8.88 -4.56 4.00
CA TYR A 41 -8.04 -3.75 4.89
C TYR A 41 -7.99 -4.31 6.31
N ASN A 42 -9.02 -5.04 6.71
CA ASN A 42 -9.21 -5.62 8.03
C ASN A 42 -9.25 -7.15 7.89
N LEU A 43 -8.40 -7.86 8.62
CA LEU A 43 -8.27 -9.32 8.60
C LEU A 43 -8.09 -9.88 10.01
N GLY A 44 -8.31 -11.19 10.16
CA GLY A 44 -8.24 -11.86 11.46
C GLY A 44 -9.53 -11.68 12.26
N ASN A 45 -9.40 -11.71 13.59
CA ASN A 45 -10.51 -11.75 14.52
C ASN A 45 -10.98 -10.34 14.93
N VAL A 46 -11.89 -9.76 14.13
CA VAL A 46 -12.45 -8.42 14.37
C VAL A 46 -13.28 -8.38 15.66
N ASP A 47 -13.99 -9.46 15.97
CA ASP A 47 -14.85 -9.52 17.15
C ASP A 47 -14.01 -9.51 18.44
N ALA A 48 -12.90 -10.24 18.47
CA ALA A 48 -11.98 -10.20 19.60
C ALA A 48 -11.31 -8.83 19.78
N TYR A 49 -11.04 -8.11 18.68
CA TYR A 49 -10.57 -6.73 18.75
C TYR A 49 -11.63 -5.81 19.38
N ASN A 50 -12.89 -5.88 18.91
CA ASN A 50 -13.98 -5.07 19.44
C ASN A 50 -14.30 -5.38 20.91
N GLN A 51 -14.05 -6.60 21.36
CA GLN A 51 -14.21 -7.04 22.76
C GLN A 51 -13.01 -6.68 23.66
N GLY A 52 -11.96 -6.04 23.13
CA GLY A 52 -10.78 -5.66 23.91
C GLY A 52 -9.89 -6.83 24.35
N LYS A 53 -10.01 -8.00 23.71
CA LYS A 53 -9.22 -9.21 24.06
C LYS A 53 -7.78 -9.13 23.54
N LEU A 54 -7.52 -8.31 22.54
CA LEU A 54 -6.21 -8.17 21.89
C LEU A 54 -5.40 -7.03 22.53
N LYS A 55 -4.78 -7.32 23.67
CA LYS A 55 -4.12 -6.32 24.53
C LYS A 55 -2.75 -5.86 24.06
N HIS A 56 -2.19 -6.43 23.00
CA HIS A 56 -0.87 -6.06 22.54
C HIS A 56 -0.90 -5.62 21.07
N VAL A 57 -0.05 -4.66 20.71
CA VAL A 57 -0.04 -4.07 19.38
C VAL A 57 1.36 -4.07 18.80
N ALA A 58 1.49 -4.48 17.55
CA ALA A 58 2.69 -4.31 16.74
C ALA A 58 2.38 -3.40 15.54
N ARG A 59 3.11 -2.29 15.43
CA ARG A 59 2.89 -1.24 14.41
C ARG A 59 4.09 -1.17 13.47
N PHE A 60 3.86 -1.11 12.17
CA PHE A 60 4.87 -0.76 11.18
C PHE A 60 4.72 0.72 10.81
N ILE A 61 5.73 1.52 11.15
CA ILE A 61 5.74 2.97 10.97
C ILE A 61 6.72 3.32 9.86
N ALA A 62 6.27 4.12 8.89
CA ALA A 62 7.14 4.66 7.84
C ALA A 62 8.05 5.75 8.42
N GLU A 63 9.36 5.67 8.16
CA GLU A 63 10.34 6.66 8.63
C GLU A 63 10.60 7.77 7.60
N GLU A 64 10.11 7.59 6.38
CA GLU A 64 10.34 8.52 5.29
C GLU A 64 9.09 8.69 4.43
N ARG A 65 9.02 9.83 3.75
CA ARG A 65 7.96 10.09 2.78
C ARG A 65 8.11 9.13 1.59
N ALA A 66 7.00 8.50 1.22
CA ALA A 66 6.97 7.64 0.04
C ALA A 66 5.58 7.55 -0.59
N GLN A 67 5.56 7.20 -1.86
CA GLN A 67 4.37 6.74 -2.56
C GLN A 67 4.39 5.22 -2.67
N ILE A 68 3.46 4.55 -1.99
CA ILE A 68 3.37 3.09 -1.95
C ILE A 68 2.24 2.64 -2.86
N ARG A 69 2.54 1.85 -3.88
CA ARG A 69 1.52 1.36 -4.82
C ARG A 69 0.61 0.33 -4.18
N ASP A 70 -0.61 0.25 -4.67
CA ASP A 70 -1.61 -0.73 -4.25
C ASP A 70 -1.13 -2.18 -4.37
N ASN A 71 -0.38 -2.51 -5.42
CA ASN A 71 0.21 -3.84 -5.61
C ASN A 71 1.24 -4.20 -4.53
N SER A 72 2.01 -3.23 -4.03
CA SER A 72 2.95 -3.41 -2.93
C SER A 72 2.19 -3.64 -1.63
N LEU A 73 1.16 -2.84 -1.34
CA LEU A 73 0.32 -3.01 -0.15
C LEU A 73 -0.39 -4.37 -0.13
N GLU A 74 -0.92 -4.83 -1.27
CA GLU A 74 -1.55 -6.15 -1.38
C GLU A 74 -0.54 -7.29 -1.20
N ALA A 75 0.68 -7.15 -1.74
CA ALA A 75 1.75 -8.13 -1.51
C ALA A 75 2.14 -8.20 -0.02
N CYS A 76 2.17 -7.06 0.68
CA CYS A 76 2.38 -7.01 2.13
C CYS A 76 1.24 -7.71 2.88
N ARG A 77 -0.01 -7.42 2.50
CA ARG A 77 -1.20 -8.05 3.09
C ARG A 77 -1.16 -9.57 2.96
N LEU A 78 -0.90 -10.08 1.76
CA LEU A 78 -0.84 -11.52 1.50
C LEU A 78 0.26 -12.19 2.32
N LEU A 79 1.44 -11.58 2.38
CA LEU A 79 2.56 -12.09 3.18
C LEU A 79 2.21 -12.15 4.67
N MET A 80 1.69 -11.05 5.22
CA MET A 80 1.32 -10.99 6.63
C MET A 80 0.20 -11.97 6.96
N ASN A 81 -0.86 -11.98 6.16
CA ASN A 81 -2.00 -12.88 6.38
C ASN A 81 -1.59 -14.35 6.31
N LYS A 82 -0.81 -14.75 5.31
CA LYS A 82 -0.33 -16.13 5.19
C LYS A 82 0.55 -16.54 6.38
N ALA A 83 1.42 -15.65 6.85
CA ALA A 83 2.30 -15.94 7.97
C ALA A 83 1.55 -16.01 9.30
N LEU A 84 0.64 -15.06 9.56
CA LEU A 84 -0.14 -15.00 10.80
C LEU A 84 -1.17 -16.14 10.87
N GLU A 85 -1.93 -16.38 9.80
CA GLU A 85 -2.96 -17.44 9.79
C GLU A 85 -2.35 -18.83 9.97
N LYS A 86 -1.14 -19.07 9.44
CA LYS A 86 -0.46 -20.36 9.58
C LYS A 86 -0.01 -20.65 11.01
N ASN A 87 0.44 -19.63 11.76
CA ASN A 87 1.15 -19.83 13.03
C ASN A 87 0.32 -19.43 14.26
N VAL A 88 -0.56 -18.43 14.12
CA VAL A 88 -1.34 -17.85 15.21
C VAL A 88 -2.80 -17.61 14.78
N PRO A 89 -3.50 -18.65 14.28
CA PRO A 89 -4.87 -18.49 13.77
C PRO A 89 -5.80 -17.93 14.85
N LYS A 90 -6.73 -17.03 14.46
CA LYS A 90 -7.75 -16.38 15.33
C LYS A 90 -7.24 -15.53 16.50
N GLN A 91 -5.93 -15.46 16.74
CA GLN A 91 -5.31 -14.72 17.86
C GLN A 91 -4.78 -13.33 17.46
N PHE A 92 -5.10 -12.88 16.24
CA PHE A 92 -4.66 -11.58 15.73
C PHE A 92 -5.79 -10.84 15.02
N TYR A 93 -5.64 -9.52 14.96
CA TYR A 93 -6.39 -8.64 14.07
C TYR A 93 -5.38 -7.77 13.31
N LEU A 94 -5.37 -7.90 11.98
CA LEU A 94 -4.48 -7.17 11.08
C LEU A 94 -5.26 -6.04 10.39
N GLN A 95 -4.73 -4.83 10.49
CA GLN A 95 -5.27 -3.65 9.86
C GLN A 95 -4.23 -2.97 8.96
N ILE A 96 -4.60 -2.72 7.70
CA ILE A 96 -3.87 -1.82 6.81
C ILE A 96 -4.43 -0.40 7.01
N LYS A 97 -3.59 0.54 7.45
CA LYS A 97 -4.01 1.91 7.80
C LYS A 97 -3.98 2.88 6.62
N VAL A 98 -3.35 2.49 5.51
CA VAL A 98 -3.13 3.37 4.34
C VAL A 98 -3.98 2.97 3.16
N TYR A 99 -4.57 3.96 2.50
CA TYR A 99 -5.45 3.78 1.35
C TYR A 99 -4.84 4.41 0.09
N PRO A 100 -4.86 3.72 -1.07
CA PRO A 100 -4.27 4.22 -2.30
C PRO A 100 -5.23 5.16 -3.02
N HIS A 101 -5.31 6.40 -2.56
CA HIS A 101 -6.15 7.44 -3.15
C HIS A 101 -5.51 8.12 -4.37
N HIS A 102 -4.18 8.23 -4.39
CA HIS A 102 -3.47 8.94 -5.44
C HIS A 102 -3.41 8.13 -6.73
N ILE A 103 -3.76 8.77 -7.84
CA ILE A 103 -3.68 8.16 -9.18
C ILE A 103 -2.35 8.50 -9.84
N LEU A 104 -1.61 7.48 -10.25
CA LEU A 104 -0.34 7.60 -10.96
C LEU A 104 -0.56 7.75 -12.46
N ARG A 105 0.30 8.55 -13.10
CA ARG A 105 0.32 8.75 -14.55
C ARG A 105 1.67 8.40 -15.13
N ASN A 106 1.66 7.93 -16.36
CA ASN A 106 2.85 7.56 -17.12
C ASN A 106 2.71 8.07 -18.57
N ASN A 107 3.69 8.80 -19.07
CA ASN A 107 3.79 9.08 -20.50
C ASN A 107 4.31 7.81 -21.18
N LYS A 108 3.41 7.02 -21.77
CA LYS A 108 3.75 5.73 -22.37
C LYS A 108 4.27 5.97 -23.78
N THR A 109 5.51 5.59 -24.02
CA THR A 109 6.06 5.45 -25.37
C THR A 109 5.68 4.07 -25.90
N ALA A 110 5.29 3.99 -27.17
CA ALA A 110 5.20 2.71 -27.86
C ALA A 110 6.59 2.04 -27.84
N ALA A 111 6.63 0.73 -27.65
CA ALA A 111 7.87 -0.05 -27.67
C ALA A 111 7.74 -1.14 -28.74
N GLY A 112 8.79 -1.33 -29.54
CA GLY A 112 8.82 -2.25 -30.68
C GLY A 112 9.52 -1.64 -31.89
N ALA A 113 9.74 -2.44 -32.94
CA ALA A 113 10.29 -1.95 -34.20
C ALA A 113 9.33 -0.94 -34.85
N GLY A 114 9.85 0.22 -35.28
CA GLY A 114 9.05 1.29 -35.89
C GLY A 114 8.24 2.16 -34.91
N ALA A 115 8.40 1.96 -33.59
CA ALA A 115 7.70 2.77 -32.58
C ALA A 115 8.18 4.23 -32.53
N ASP A 116 9.40 4.48 -32.97
CA ASP A 116 10.00 5.81 -33.17
C ASP A 116 9.18 6.66 -34.14
N ARG A 117 8.62 6.06 -35.20
CA ARG A 117 7.80 6.74 -36.22
C ARG A 117 6.43 7.19 -35.70
N LEU A 118 5.93 6.54 -34.64
CA LEU A 118 4.64 6.82 -34.01
C LEU A 118 4.79 7.64 -32.71
N SER A 119 6.03 7.97 -32.32
CA SER A 119 6.32 8.67 -31.08
C SER A 119 6.25 10.18 -31.27
N SER A 120 5.40 10.85 -30.50
CA SER A 120 5.41 12.32 -30.38
C SER A 120 6.45 12.84 -29.39
N GLY A 121 7.29 11.96 -28.84
CA GLY A 121 8.32 12.29 -27.86
C GLY A 121 7.73 12.90 -26.58
N MET A 122 8.14 14.13 -26.26
CA MET A 122 7.71 14.85 -25.06
C MET A 122 6.55 15.83 -25.29
N LYS A 123 6.07 15.96 -26.52
CA LYS A 123 4.85 16.73 -26.82
C LYS A 123 3.65 16.03 -26.17
N HIS A 124 2.75 16.79 -25.54
CA HIS A 124 1.58 16.26 -24.80
C HIS A 124 1.92 15.25 -23.68
N SER A 125 3.01 15.47 -22.95
CA SER A 125 3.59 14.55 -21.94
C SER A 125 2.81 14.37 -20.63
N PHE A 126 1.58 14.87 -20.50
CA PHE A 126 0.76 14.67 -19.29
C PHE A 126 0.49 13.19 -18.99
N GLY A 127 0.62 12.32 -20.01
CA GLY A 127 0.62 10.88 -19.91
C GLY A 127 -0.77 10.29 -19.67
N VAL A 128 -0.85 8.97 -19.56
CA VAL A 128 -2.07 8.22 -19.28
C VAL A 128 -2.05 7.68 -17.86
N ILE A 129 -3.21 7.28 -17.36
CA ILE A 129 -3.34 6.73 -16.01
C ILE A 129 -2.74 5.33 -15.96
N GLU A 130 -1.92 5.06 -14.94
CA GLU A 130 -1.12 3.83 -14.80
C GLU A 130 -1.57 2.97 -13.62
N GLY A 131 -1.90 3.58 -12.48
CA GLY A 131 -2.19 2.84 -11.27
C GLY A 131 -2.53 3.73 -10.08
N ARG A 132 -2.55 3.14 -8.88
CA ARG A 132 -2.86 3.83 -7.64
C ARG A 132 -1.70 3.74 -6.65
N ALA A 133 -1.58 4.75 -5.79
CA ALA A 133 -0.64 4.76 -4.69
C ALA A 133 -1.23 5.44 -3.44
N ALA A 134 -0.77 5.00 -2.28
CA ALA A 134 -0.93 5.71 -1.03
C ALA A 134 0.25 6.69 -0.89
N MET A 135 -0.06 7.96 -0.65
CA MET A 135 0.95 8.94 -0.24
C MET A 135 1.12 8.85 1.27
N VAL A 136 2.35 8.62 1.71
CA VAL A 136 2.70 8.39 3.12
C VAL A 136 3.77 9.38 3.52
N ASN A 137 3.60 10.00 4.70
CA ASN A 137 4.60 10.86 5.33
C ASN A 137 5.39 10.08 6.39
N ALA A 138 6.57 10.58 6.76
CA ALA A 138 7.32 10.06 7.90
C ALA A 138 6.45 10.08 9.17
N GLY A 139 6.56 9.05 10.00
CA GLY A 139 5.77 8.83 11.20
C GLY A 139 4.40 8.17 10.98
N LYS A 140 3.97 7.98 9.73
CA LYS A 140 2.66 7.36 9.46
C LYS A 140 2.72 5.84 9.61
N GLU A 141 1.76 5.29 10.34
CA GLU A 141 1.54 3.85 10.43
C GLU A 141 1.01 3.28 9.11
N LEU A 142 1.62 2.20 8.63
CA LEU A 142 1.16 1.48 7.43
C LEU A 142 0.31 0.27 7.79
N PHE A 143 0.80 -0.52 8.73
CA PHE A 143 0.23 -1.80 9.14
C PHE A 143 0.20 -1.88 10.65
N VAL A 144 -0.89 -2.39 11.20
CA VAL A 144 -1.06 -2.60 12.63
C VAL A 144 -1.56 -4.02 12.83
N VAL A 145 -0.95 -4.73 13.76
CA VAL A 145 -1.37 -6.07 14.17
C VAL A 145 -1.65 -6.04 15.66
N TYR A 146 -2.90 -6.26 16.02
CA TYR A 146 -3.31 -6.49 17.40
C TYR A 146 -3.22 -7.98 17.70
N CYS A 147 -2.77 -8.33 18.90
CA CYS A 147 -2.45 -9.68 19.32
C CYS A 147 -2.93 -9.92 20.74
N GLU A 148 -3.33 -11.16 21.02
CA GLU A 148 -3.84 -11.58 22.32
C GLU A 148 -2.72 -11.70 23.38
N ASN A 149 -1.59 -12.30 23.00
CA ASN A 149 -0.52 -12.69 23.93
C ASN A 149 0.85 -12.17 23.49
N GLU A 150 1.77 -11.97 24.43
CA GLU A 150 3.13 -11.50 24.16
C GLU A 150 3.91 -12.39 23.17
N LYS A 151 3.70 -13.72 23.24
CA LYS A 151 4.30 -14.68 22.28
C LYS A 151 3.86 -14.39 20.84
N VAL A 152 2.58 -14.08 20.64
CA VAL A 152 1.99 -13.76 19.33
C VAL A 152 2.56 -12.44 18.80
N VAL A 153 2.71 -11.45 19.67
CA VAL A 153 3.29 -10.13 19.32
C VAL A 153 4.73 -10.25 18.87
N ARG A 154 5.53 -11.08 19.56
CA ARG A 154 6.91 -11.36 19.19
C ARG A 154 6.99 -11.97 17.79
N PHE A 155 6.05 -12.85 17.47
CA PHE A 155 5.91 -13.40 16.12
C PHE A 155 5.46 -12.34 15.11
N ALA A 156 4.43 -11.54 15.43
CA ALA A 156 3.94 -10.45 14.59
C ALA A 156 5.03 -9.42 14.28
N ARG A 157 5.91 -9.10 15.24
CA ARG A 157 7.08 -8.25 15.03
C ARG A 157 8.03 -8.81 13.98
N ARG A 158 8.28 -10.13 13.96
CA ARG A 158 9.09 -10.78 12.91
C ARG A 158 8.39 -10.67 11.55
N VAL A 159 7.09 -10.89 11.52
CA VAL A 159 6.29 -10.79 10.29
C VAL A 159 6.31 -9.37 9.71
N LEU A 160 6.11 -8.34 10.54
CA LEU A 160 6.19 -6.95 10.12
C LEU A 160 7.59 -6.54 9.66
N ASN A 161 8.65 -7.17 10.18
CA ASN A 161 10.00 -6.94 9.65
C ASN A 161 10.18 -7.51 8.24
N MET A 162 9.55 -8.64 7.90
CA MET A 162 9.60 -9.18 6.53
C MET A 162 8.96 -8.25 5.50
N VAL A 163 7.96 -7.47 5.92
CA VAL A 163 7.26 -6.48 5.08
C VAL A 163 8.19 -5.37 4.57
N LYS A 164 9.29 -5.07 5.28
CA LYS A 164 10.30 -4.08 4.86
C LYS A 164 10.79 -4.32 3.41
N SER A 165 10.90 -5.58 3.00
CA SER A 165 11.32 -5.96 1.65
C SER A 165 10.29 -5.64 0.54
N LYS A 166 9.03 -5.38 0.91
CA LYS A 166 7.91 -5.19 -0.02
C LYS A 166 7.46 -3.74 -0.14
N VAL A 167 7.88 -2.87 0.77
CA VAL A 167 7.58 -1.43 0.75
C VAL A 167 8.77 -0.62 0.24
N PRO A 168 8.53 0.48 -0.50
CA PRO A 168 9.61 1.32 -1.03
C PRO A 168 10.15 2.35 -0.02
N CYS A 169 9.86 2.16 1.27
CA CYS A 169 10.27 3.07 2.33
C CYS A 169 10.96 2.34 3.50
N LYS A 170 11.92 3.03 4.13
CA LYS A 170 12.41 2.70 5.45
C LYS A 170 11.26 2.73 6.45
N GLY A 171 11.31 1.83 7.41
CA GLY A 171 10.31 1.74 8.45
C GLY A 171 10.82 0.99 9.64
N ARG A 172 10.23 1.31 10.80
CA ARG A 172 10.49 0.64 12.07
C ARG A 172 9.25 -0.08 12.55
N VAL A 173 9.48 -1.14 13.31
CA VAL A 173 8.41 -1.89 13.97
C VAL A 173 8.44 -1.53 15.44
N VAL A 174 7.32 -1.07 15.96
CA VAL A 174 7.12 -0.72 17.36
C VAL A 174 6.15 -1.71 17.97
N VAL A 175 6.40 -2.09 19.22
CA VAL A 175 5.53 -2.98 19.99
C VAL A 175 5.13 -2.26 21.26
N GLU A 176 3.84 -2.22 21.52
CA GLU A 176 3.20 -1.52 22.64
C GLU A 176 2.10 -2.40 23.23
N LEU A 177 1.69 -2.10 24.46
CA LEU A 177 0.43 -2.57 25.00
C LEU A 177 -0.70 -1.71 24.41
N ALA A 178 -1.82 -2.33 24.07
CA ALA A 178 -3.03 -1.62 23.67
C ALA A 178 -3.58 -0.90 24.91
N GLU A 179 -3.88 0.39 24.75
CA GLU A 179 -4.67 1.18 25.70
C GLU A 179 -6.12 0.67 25.76
#